data_AF-A0A2W2BJ21-F1
#
_entry.id   AF-A0A2W2BJ21-F1
#
_cell.length_a   1.000
_cell.length_b   1.000
_cell.length_c   1.000
_cell.angle_alpha   90.00
_cell.angle_beta   90.00
_cell.angle_gamma   90.00
#
_symmetry.space_group_name_H-M   'P 1'
#
loop_
_entity.id
_entity.type
_entity.pdbx_description
1 polymer ?
#
loop_
_entity_poly.entity_id
_entity_poly.type
_entity_poly.pdbx_seq_one_letter_code
_entity_poly.pdbx_strand_id
1 'polypeptide(L)' 'MVTTAVMNVRDRFGAEGLRDLMALAQMELRNVEAAERRLATLSEPAAAEPVDAADTQAWLAYTEVDPDPGTDRR' A
#
# COMPACT_ATOMS: atom_id res chain seq x y z
N MET A 1 4.88 14.12 -25.76
CA MET A 1 4.84 15.06 -24.60
C MET A 1 3.40 15.50 -24.37
N VAL A 2 2.97 15.77 -23.13
CA VAL A 2 1.55 16.10 -22.82
C VAL A 2 1.05 17.29 -23.65
N THR A 3 1.89 18.32 -23.81
CA THR A 3 1.56 19.51 -24.61
C THR A 3 1.20 19.17 -26.05
N THR A 4 1.88 18.20 -26.68
CA THR A 4 1.55 17.73 -28.03
C THR A 4 0.17 17.10 -28.09
N ALA A 5 -0.21 16.29 -27.10
CA ALA A 5 -1.53 15.68 -27.03
C ALA A 5 -2.63 16.72 -26.84
N VAL A 6 -2.41 17.73 -25.98
CA VAL A 6 -3.34 18.84 -25.78
C VAL A 6 -3.52 19.65 -27.06
N MET A 7 -2.44 19.96 -27.79
CA MET A 7 -2.54 20.67 -29.07
C MET A 7 -3.30 19.84 -30.11
N ASN A 8 -3.05 18.52 -30.22
CA ASN A 8 -3.78 17.66 -31.13
C ASN A 8 -5.30 17.62 -30.83
N VAL A 9 -5.67 17.60 -29.54
CA VAL A 9 -7.09 17.64 -29.13
C VAL A 9 -7.71 18.98 -29.47
N ARG A 10 -7.02 20.09 -29.18
CA ARG A 10 -7.46 21.44 -29.57
C ARG A 10 -7.67 21.55 -31.07
N ASP A 11 -6.71 21.07 -31.85
CA ASP A 11 -6.72 21.24 -33.30
C ASP A 11 -7.81 20.38 -33.97
N ARG A 12 -8.18 19.24 -33.36
CA ARG A 12 -9.21 18.33 -33.89
C ARG A 12 -10.63 18.60 -33.36
N PHE A 13 -10.75 19.04 -32.11
CA PHE A 13 -12.04 19.14 -31.39
C PHE A 13 -12.32 20.55 -30.84
N GLY A 14 -11.41 21.51 -31.07
CA GLY A 14 -11.58 22.89 -30.67
C GLY A 14 -11.58 23.11 -29.15
N ALA A 15 -12.18 24.23 -28.74
CA ALA A 15 -12.27 24.61 -27.34
C ALA A 15 -13.18 23.68 -26.52
N GLU A 16 -14.18 23.05 -27.14
CA GLU A 16 -15.08 22.11 -26.47
C GLU A 16 -14.34 20.82 -26.08
N GLY A 17 -13.61 20.20 -27.02
CA GLY A 17 -12.81 19.02 -26.70
C GLY A 17 -11.70 19.28 -25.66
N LEU A 18 -11.19 20.50 -25.58
CA LEU A 18 -10.28 20.89 -24.49
C LEU A 18 -10.98 20.96 -23.14
N ARG A 19 -12.22 21.44 -23.08
CA ARG A 19 -13.00 21.46 -21.83
C ARG A 19 -13.30 20.04 -21.35
N ASP A 20 -13.66 19.16 -22.27
CA ASP A 20 -13.90 17.74 -21.95
C ASP A 20 -12.62 17.05 -21.47
N LEU A 21 -11.49 17.29 -22.15
CA LEU A 21 -10.19 16.78 -21.72
C LEU A 21 -9.82 17.28 -20.32
N MET A 22 -10.06 18.57 -20.02
CA MET A 22 -9.81 19.13 -18.70
C MET A 22 -10.73 18.52 -17.64
N ALA A 23 -12.01 18.30 -17.95
CA ALA A 23 -12.95 17.65 -17.04
C ALA A 23 -12.53 16.22 -16.69
N LEU A 24 -12.11 15.44 -17.70
CA LEU A 24 -11.57 14.10 -17.52
C LEU A 24 -10.28 14.10 -16.70
N ALA A 25 -9.34 14.99 -17.02
CA ALA A 25 -8.09 15.09 -16.28
C ALA A 25 -8.32 15.44 -14.80
N GLN A 26 -9.27 16.33 -14.50
CA GLN A 26 -9.64 16.65 -13.12
C GLN A 26 -10.31 15.48 -12.40
N MET A 27 -11.13 14.69 -13.11
CA MET A 27 -11.72 13.48 -12.55
C MET A 27 -10.65 12.46 -12.17
N GLU A 28 -9.71 12.21 -13.08
CA GLU A 28 -8.62 11.27 -12.83
C GLU A 28 -7.69 11.76 -11.70
N LEU A 29 -7.39 13.06 -11.64
CA LEU A 29 -6.62 13.61 -10.53
C LEU A 29 -7.29 13.34 -9.18
N ARG A 30 -8.61 13.59 -9.05
CA ARG A 30 -9.35 13.27 -7.83
C ARG A 30 -9.33 11.78 -7.48
N ASN A 31 -9.36 10.90 -8.48
CA ASN A 31 -9.27 9.46 -8.28
C ASN A 31 -7.90 9.06 -7.72
N VAL A 32 -6.83 9.61 -8.29
CA VAL A 32 -5.45 9.38 -7.81
C VAL A 32 -5.29 9.90 -6.39
N GLU A 33 -5.72 11.12 -6.09
CA GLU A 33 -5.66 11.70 -4.73
C GLU A 33 -6.48 10.87 -3.71
N ALA A 34 -7.61 10.28 -4.13
CA ALA A 34 -8.37 9.37 -3.27
C ALA A 34 -7.63 8.05 -3.05
N ALA A 35 -6.97 7.51 -4.08
CA ALA A 35 -6.16 6.31 -3.98
C ALA A 35 -4.93 6.53 -3.08
N GLU A 36 -4.25 7.67 -3.20
CA GLU A 36 -3.11 8.03 -2.35
C GLU A 36 -3.49 8.14 -0.88
N ARG A 37 -4.65 8.75 -0.56
CA ARG A 37 -5.16 8.78 0.83
C ARG A 37 -5.45 7.39 1.39
N ARG A 38 -5.96 6.48 0.56
CA ARG A 38 -6.16 5.06 0.94
C ARG A 38 -4.82 4.33 1.12
N LEU A 39 -3.83 4.63 0.29
CA LEU A 39 -2.50 4.06 0.44
C LEU A 39 -1.82 4.56 1.72
N ALA A 40 -1.94 5.86 2.03
CA ALA A 40 -1.38 6.45 3.23
C ALA A 40 -1.95 5.80 4.51
N THR A 41 -3.26 5.55 4.55
CA THR A 41 -3.91 4.85 5.67
C THR A 41 -3.47 3.39 5.83
N LEU A 42 -3.08 2.72 4.75
CA LEU A 42 -2.50 1.37 4.80
C LEU A 42 -1.00 1.38 5.13
N SER A 43 -0.32 2.51 4.92
CA SER A 43 1.12 2.65 5.14
C SER A 43 1.46 3.17 6.53
N GLU A 44 0.46 3.58 7.32
CA GLU A 44 0.66 3.77 8.75
C GLU A 44 1.08 2.42 9.36
N PRO A 45 2.27 2.34 9.99
CA PRO A 45 2.65 1.12 10.68
C PRO A 45 1.58 0.86 11.72
N ALA A 46 0.97 -0.34 11.68
CA ALA A 46 0.09 -0.79 12.75
C ALA A 46 0.80 -0.46 14.06
N ALA A 47 0.13 0.30 14.93
CA ALA A 47 0.65 0.60 16.25
C ALA A 47 1.14 -0.72 16.82
N ALA A 48 2.45 -0.83 17.08
CA ALA A 48 3.03 -2.05 17.59
C ALA A 48 2.22 -2.42 18.83
N GLU A 49 1.41 -3.47 18.74
CA GLU A 49 0.78 -4.00 19.94
C GLU A 49 1.93 -4.28 20.90
N PRO A 50 1.81 -3.89 22.18
CA PRO A 50 2.82 -4.21 23.16
C PRO A 50 2.93 -5.73 23.19
N VAL A 51 3.92 -6.28 22.47
CA VAL A 51 4.21 -7.69 22.45
C VAL A 51 4.48 -8.05 23.90
N ASP A 52 3.61 -8.86 24.50
CA ASP A 52 3.80 -9.26 25.88
C ASP A 52 5.16 -9.97 25.95
N ALA A 53 6.07 -9.39 26.72
CA ALA A 53 7.38 -9.96 26.92
C ALA A 53 7.25 -11.39 27.46
N ALA A 54 6.18 -11.70 28.21
CA ALA A 54 5.90 -13.05 28.68
C ALA A 54 5.62 -14.03 27.52
N ASP A 55 4.85 -13.65 26.50
CA ASP A 55 4.57 -14.51 25.35
C ASP A 55 5.83 -14.75 24.51
N THR A 56 6.67 -13.72 24.36
CA THR A 56 7.97 -13.87 23.66
C THR A 56 8.90 -14.80 24.44
N GLN A 57 8.97 -14.65 25.77
CA GLN A 57 9.79 -15.51 26.62
C GLN A 57 9.24 -16.96 26.67
N ALA A 58 7.92 -17.14 26.65
CA ALA A 58 7.29 -18.46 26.60
C ALA A 58 7.57 -19.17 25.27
N TRP A 59 7.54 -18.44 24.16
CA TRP A 59 7.88 -18.99 22.84
C TRP A 59 9.35 -19.39 22.75
N LEU A 60 10.27 -18.53 23.19
CA LEU A 60 11.71 -18.84 23.24
C LEU A 60 11.98 -20.08 24.10
N ALA A 61 11.38 -20.15 25.29
CA ALA A 61 11.51 -21.29 26.19
C ALA A 61 10.96 -22.59 25.58
N TYR A 62 9.91 -22.54 24.76
CA TYR A 62 9.40 -23.72 24.05
C TYR A 62 10.34 -24.15 22.90
N THR A 63 10.94 -23.20 22.18
CA THR A 63 11.80 -23.50 21.02
C THR A 63 13.25 -23.85 21.38
N GLU A 64 13.76 -23.42 22.53
CA GLU A 64 15.09 -23.75 23.03
C GLU A 64 15.15 -25.10 23.78
N VAL A 65 14.02 -25.81 23.93
CA VAL A 65 14.04 -27.21 24.35
C VAL A 65 14.57 -28.05 23.19
N ASP A 66 15.86 -28.35 23.23
CA ASP A 66 16.43 -29.46 22.46
C ASP A 66 15.62 -30.72 22.81
N PRO A 67 15.00 -31.41 21.83
CA PRO A 67 14.32 -32.67 22.11
C PRO A 67 15.40 -33.68 22.47
N ASP A 68 15.60 -33.93 23.77
CA ASP A 68 16.51 -34.96 24.28
C ASP A 68 16.19 -36.32 23.61
N PRO A 69 17.01 -36.81 22.66
CA PRO A 69 16.82 -38.11 22.06
C PRO A 69 17.56 -39.12 22.93
N GLY A 70 17.10 -39.30 24.17
CA GLY A 70 17.92 -39.94 25.19
C GLY A 70 17.20 -40.77 26.24
N THR A 71 15.88 -40.95 26.14
CA THR A 71 15.20 -42.02 26.91
C THR A 71 15.23 -43.33 26.15
N ASP A 72 16.41 -43.97 26.11
CA ASP A 72 16.46 -45.42 25.82
C ASP A 72 16.70 -46.19 27.11
N ARG A 73 15.73 -47.06 27.39
CA ARG A 73 15.65 -47.90 28.58
C ARG A 73 16.66 -49.04 28.45
N ARG A 74 17.49 -49.26 29.47
CA ARG A 74 17.87 -50.62 29.89
C ARG A 74 18.38 -50.64 31.32
#